data_AF-S9QXJ6-F1
#
_entry.id   AF-S9QXJ6-F1
#
_cell.length_a   1.000
_cell.length_b   1.000
_cell.length_c   1.000
_cell.angle_alpha   90.00
_cell.angle_beta   90.00
_cell.angle_gamma   90.00
#
_symmetry.space_group_name_H-M   'P 1'
#
loop_
_entity.id
_entity.type
_entity.pdbx_description
1 polymer ?
#
loop_
_entity_poly.entity_id
_entity_poly.type
_entity_poly.pdbx_seq_one_letter_code
_entity_poly.pdbx_strand_id
1 'polypeptide(L)'
;PQAAAEHLVQAAAQGAACVWVRNAVDEAIAAVADLRGRGVAADLLHARFALTDRKRHEAAVLAAFGKDRAARPGRVLVATQVVESSLDLDFDVMVSDLAPMAALIQRAGRLWRHMQERPAGDRPVPAPVLHVVSPEPGEAVAPDWAAAELGQGVHVYPRDALWRTARKLFAAGEIRAPEGLRDLIEAAHADDPLPSALEAAALRAAGAAQAQKAHGAQNVVGWDQGYRLGAGGAGDAEYPTRLGQPTRTLVLMRPDGAPWAGGGWSVDSCQLSEVSASKARLDRLPLPAAPRPRPARLADRDAQLRDGGRGWRNLSWPRL
;
A
#
# COMPACT_ATOMS: atom_id res chain seq x y z
N PRO A 1 3.42 -17.74 10.00
CA PRO A 1 4.45 -16.92 9.27
C PRO A 1 5.85 -17.54 9.15
N GLN A 2 6.31 -18.39 10.09
CA GLN A 2 7.65 -19.01 10.03
C GLN A 2 7.82 -19.93 8.81
N ALA A 3 6.84 -20.78 8.52
CA ALA A 3 6.84 -21.63 7.32
C ALA A 3 6.92 -20.83 6.01
N ALA A 4 6.29 -19.65 5.97
CA ALA A 4 6.41 -18.72 4.85
C ALA A 4 7.84 -18.21 4.67
N ALA A 5 8.51 -17.82 5.77
CA ALA A 5 9.91 -17.40 5.72
C ALA A 5 10.80 -18.55 5.21
N GLU A 6 10.64 -19.76 5.75
CA GLU A 6 11.40 -20.95 5.34
C GLU A 6 11.23 -21.27 3.85
N HIS A 7 9.99 -21.21 3.35
CA HIS A 7 9.71 -21.41 1.94
C HIS A 7 10.41 -20.38 1.05
N LEU A 8 10.39 -19.10 1.46
CA LEU A 8 11.09 -18.03 0.74
C LEU A 8 12.61 -18.20 0.77
N VAL A 9 13.19 -18.66 1.89
CA VAL A 9 14.62 -18.99 1.97
C VAL A 9 14.98 -20.07 0.95
N GLN A 10 14.20 -21.16 0.90
CA GLN A 10 14.44 -22.27 -0.02
C GLN A 10 14.30 -21.84 -1.48
N ALA A 11 13.25 -21.10 -1.82
CA ALA A 11 13.02 -20.60 -3.18
C ALA A 11 14.14 -19.64 -3.62
N ALA A 12 14.54 -18.70 -2.75
CA ALA A 12 15.63 -17.76 -3.04
C ALA A 12 16.97 -18.49 -3.23
N ALA A 13 17.24 -19.56 -2.47
CA ALA A 13 18.43 -20.39 -2.64
C ALA A 13 18.48 -21.10 -4.01
N GLN A 14 17.33 -21.36 -4.62
CA GLN A 14 17.22 -21.91 -5.98
C GLN A 14 17.35 -20.83 -7.09
N GLY A 15 17.60 -19.57 -6.71
CA GLY A 15 17.69 -18.46 -7.66
C GLY A 15 16.37 -17.74 -7.93
N ALA A 16 15.29 -18.08 -7.23
CA ALA A 16 13.98 -17.46 -7.47
C ALA A 16 13.91 -15.99 -7.08
N ALA A 17 13.20 -15.20 -7.90
CA ALA A 17 12.72 -13.89 -7.54
C ALA A 17 11.42 -14.04 -6.74
N CYS A 18 11.47 -13.79 -5.44
CA CYS A 18 10.34 -14.03 -4.55
C CYS A 18 9.74 -12.71 -4.04
N VAL A 19 8.47 -12.74 -3.67
CA VAL A 19 7.82 -11.65 -2.92
C VAL A 19 7.04 -12.16 -1.73
N TRP A 20 7.11 -11.43 -0.61
CA TRP A 20 6.22 -11.58 0.53
C TRP A 20 5.40 -10.30 0.72
N VAL A 21 4.10 -10.37 0.43
CA VAL A 21 3.17 -9.27 0.67
C VAL A 21 2.64 -9.35 2.10
N ARG A 22 3.12 -8.45 2.97
CA ARG A 22 2.63 -8.31 4.35
C ARG A 22 1.57 -7.22 4.42
N ASN A 23 0.50 -7.44 5.17
CA ASN A 23 -0.59 -6.45 5.24
C ASN A 23 -0.21 -5.19 6.04
N ALA A 24 0.67 -5.32 7.03
CA ALA A 24 1.12 -4.22 7.87
C ALA A 24 2.61 -3.93 7.67
N VAL A 25 2.97 -2.65 7.73
CA VAL A 25 4.36 -2.19 7.52
C VAL A 25 5.31 -2.71 8.61
N ASP A 26 4.86 -2.74 9.87
CA ASP A 26 5.71 -3.18 10.98
C ASP A 26 6.03 -4.68 10.85
N GLU A 27 5.07 -5.46 10.35
CA GLU A 27 5.24 -6.86 9.99
C GLU A 27 6.18 -7.06 8.79
N ALA A 28 6.13 -6.16 7.79
CA ALA A 28 7.04 -6.18 6.67
C ALA A 28 8.49 -5.91 7.10
N ILE A 29 8.70 -4.94 7.99
CA ILE A 29 10.01 -4.62 8.56
C ILE A 29 10.57 -5.83 9.32
N ALA A 30 9.74 -6.45 10.18
CA ALA A 30 10.13 -7.63 10.94
C ALA A 30 10.50 -8.82 10.03
N ALA A 31 9.71 -9.07 8.98
CA ALA A 31 9.98 -10.13 8.01
C ALA A 31 11.30 -9.92 7.24
N VAL A 32 11.62 -8.68 6.85
CA VAL A 32 12.92 -8.37 6.22
C VAL A 32 14.08 -8.60 7.17
N ALA A 33 13.93 -8.21 8.44
CA ALA A 33 14.96 -8.44 9.45
C ALA A 33 15.21 -9.94 9.66
N ASP A 34 14.14 -10.75 9.77
CA ASP A 34 14.22 -12.21 9.88
C ASP A 34 14.90 -12.84 8.66
N LEU A 35 14.46 -12.51 7.43
CA LEU A 35 15.05 -13.05 6.20
C LEU A 35 16.53 -12.69 6.06
N ARG A 36 16.93 -11.45 6.40
CA ARG A 36 18.34 -11.04 6.39
C ARG A 36 19.16 -11.76 7.46
N GLY A 37 18.59 -11.97 8.65
CA GLY A 37 19.20 -12.77 9.71
C GLY A 37 19.46 -14.22 9.29
N ARG A 38 18.67 -14.74 8.34
CA ARG A 38 18.84 -16.06 7.71
C ARG A 38 19.77 -16.05 6.49
N GLY A 39 20.42 -14.93 6.18
CA GLY A 39 21.36 -14.80 5.06
C GLY A 39 20.73 -14.57 3.69
N VAL A 40 19.43 -14.27 3.61
CA VAL A 40 18.73 -14.00 2.34
C VAL A 40 18.84 -12.54 1.95
N ALA A 41 19.14 -12.27 0.69
CA ALA A 41 19.06 -10.93 0.11
C ALA A 41 17.60 -10.47 0.06
N ALA A 42 17.19 -9.64 1.04
CA ALA A 42 15.82 -9.14 1.14
C ALA A 42 15.74 -7.61 1.00
N ASP A 43 14.87 -7.14 0.12
CA ASP A 43 14.50 -5.74 -0.09
C ASP A 43 13.17 -5.41 0.62
N LEU A 44 12.95 -4.14 0.99
CA LEU A 44 11.74 -3.67 1.66
C LEU A 44 11.06 -2.58 0.84
N LEU A 45 9.74 -2.68 0.63
CA LEU A 45 8.95 -1.64 -0.02
C LEU A 45 7.62 -1.37 0.69
N HIS A 46 7.39 -0.13 1.13
CA HIS A 46 6.16 0.29 1.78
C HIS A 46 5.95 1.81 1.67
N ALA A 47 4.75 2.29 2.02
CA ALA A 47 4.41 3.71 1.90
C ALA A 47 5.08 4.65 2.93
N ARG A 48 5.61 4.14 4.06
CA ARG A 48 6.17 4.97 5.15
C ARG A 48 7.62 5.43 4.91
N PHE A 49 7.98 5.74 3.67
CA PHE A 49 9.28 6.32 3.32
C PHE A 49 9.14 7.80 2.98
N ALA A 50 10.19 8.58 3.19
CA ALA A 50 10.27 9.90 2.56
C ALA A 50 10.24 9.74 1.03
N LEU A 51 9.68 10.72 0.31
CA LEU A 51 9.53 10.60 -1.14
C LEU A 51 10.86 10.31 -1.87
N THR A 52 11.96 10.91 -1.45
CA THR A 52 13.29 10.63 -2.00
C THR A 52 13.74 9.18 -1.79
N ASP A 53 13.46 8.61 -0.62
CA ASP A 53 13.80 7.23 -0.30
C ASP A 53 12.90 6.28 -1.07
N ARG A 54 11.60 6.59 -1.13
CA ARG A 54 10.62 5.80 -1.88
C ARG A 54 11.02 5.67 -3.34
N LYS A 55 11.38 6.78 -4.00
CA LYS A 55 11.88 6.75 -5.40
C LYS A 55 13.12 5.86 -5.55
N ARG A 56 14.07 5.96 -4.62
CA ARG A 56 15.27 5.11 -4.62
C ARG A 56 14.92 3.62 -4.45
N HIS A 57 14.03 3.30 -3.51
CA HIS A 57 13.58 1.92 -3.28
C HIS A 57 12.77 1.36 -4.46
N GLU A 58 11.85 2.12 -5.03
CA GLU A 58 11.09 1.76 -6.22
C GLU A 58 12.02 1.47 -7.41
N ALA A 59 13.01 2.35 -7.67
CA ALA A 59 13.99 2.13 -8.74
C ALA A 59 14.84 0.87 -8.52
N ALA A 60 15.30 0.63 -7.29
CA ALA A 60 16.07 -0.57 -6.95
C ALA A 60 15.24 -1.85 -7.09
N VAL A 61 13.96 -1.81 -6.69
CA VAL A 61 13.03 -2.93 -6.85
C VAL A 61 12.74 -3.19 -8.33
N LEU A 62 12.50 -2.15 -9.13
CA LEU A 62 12.26 -2.30 -10.57
C LEU A 62 13.48 -2.90 -11.29
N ALA A 63 14.68 -2.44 -10.96
CA ALA A 63 15.92 -3.01 -11.52
C ALA A 63 16.13 -4.49 -11.13
N ALA A 64 15.52 -4.93 -10.03
CA ALA A 64 15.71 -6.25 -9.47
C ALA A 64 14.63 -7.27 -9.83
N PHE A 65 13.40 -6.81 -10.04
CA PHE A 65 12.22 -7.65 -10.20
C PHE A 65 11.37 -7.25 -11.41
N GLY A 66 11.75 -6.21 -12.14
CA GLY A 66 11.04 -5.75 -13.33
C GLY A 66 11.26 -6.65 -14.54
N LYS A 67 10.57 -6.29 -15.63
CA LYS A 67 10.65 -6.93 -16.95
C LYS A 67 12.08 -7.03 -17.48
N ASP A 68 12.81 -5.91 -17.51
CA ASP A 68 14.14 -5.81 -18.14
C ASP A 68 15.28 -6.09 -17.15
N ARG A 69 15.02 -6.87 -16.09
CA ARG A 69 16.04 -7.14 -15.08
C ARG A 69 17.17 -8.00 -15.63
N ALA A 70 18.39 -7.73 -15.18
CA ALA A 70 19.52 -8.62 -15.40
C ALA A 70 19.34 -9.94 -14.62
N ALA A 71 20.03 -11.00 -15.08
CA ALA A 71 20.16 -12.22 -14.29
C ALA A 71 20.84 -11.90 -12.95
N ARG A 72 20.24 -12.34 -11.84
CA ARG A 72 20.72 -12.09 -10.47
C ARG A 72 20.51 -13.34 -9.62
N PRO A 73 21.29 -13.52 -8.54
CA PRO A 73 20.98 -14.52 -7.53
C PRO A 73 19.58 -14.31 -6.97
N GLY A 74 18.98 -15.39 -6.45
CA GLY A 74 17.64 -15.36 -5.90
C GLY A 74 17.53 -14.39 -4.72
N ARG A 75 16.38 -13.73 -4.63
CA ARG A 75 16.18 -12.61 -3.71
C ARG A 75 14.71 -12.44 -3.37
N VAL A 76 14.43 -11.83 -2.22
CA VAL A 76 13.07 -11.64 -1.72
C VAL A 76 12.74 -10.16 -1.63
N LEU A 77 11.61 -9.75 -2.21
CA LEU A 77 10.98 -8.47 -1.90
C LEU A 77 9.98 -8.69 -0.78
N VAL A 78 10.10 -8.01 0.34
CA VAL A 78 8.98 -7.88 1.28
C VAL A 78 8.32 -6.54 1.04
N ALA A 79 7.03 -6.57 0.74
CA ALA A 79 6.27 -5.36 0.43
C ALA A 79 4.93 -5.33 1.16
N THR A 80 4.36 -4.13 1.30
CA THR A 80 2.93 -4.00 1.61
C THR A 80 2.10 -3.92 0.31
N GLN A 81 0.84 -3.49 0.40
CA GLN A 81 -0.08 -3.35 -0.74
C GLN A 81 0.45 -2.42 -1.85
N VAL A 82 1.54 -1.71 -1.62
CA VAL A 82 2.22 -0.90 -2.64
C VAL A 82 2.65 -1.71 -3.88
N VAL A 83 2.84 -3.03 -3.75
CA VAL A 83 3.14 -3.91 -4.89
C VAL A 83 1.93 -4.10 -5.82
N GLU A 84 0.72 -3.86 -5.32
CA GLU A 84 -0.52 -3.93 -6.11
C GLU A 84 -0.61 -2.74 -7.08
N SER A 85 -0.01 -1.59 -6.72
CA SER A 85 -0.08 -0.33 -7.47
C SER A 85 1.11 -0.10 -8.41
N SER A 86 0.84 0.04 -9.71
CA SER A 86 1.64 0.68 -10.77
C SER A 86 3.11 0.24 -11.02
N LEU A 87 3.69 -0.67 -10.23
CA LEU A 87 5.01 -1.24 -10.54
C LEU A 87 4.86 -2.50 -11.41
N ASP A 88 5.57 -2.51 -12.53
CA ASP A 88 5.62 -3.65 -13.46
C ASP A 88 6.68 -4.65 -12.99
N LEU A 89 6.25 -5.56 -12.10
CA LEU A 89 7.12 -6.53 -11.42
C LEU A 89 6.70 -7.96 -11.77
N ASP A 90 7.68 -8.86 -11.88
CA ASP A 90 7.52 -10.28 -12.17
C ASP A 90 8.27 -11.15 -11.16
N PHE A 91 7.50 -11.95 -10.44
CA PHE A 91 8.01 -12.87 -9.42
C PHE A 91 7.79 -14.32 -9.84
N ASP A 92 8.70 -15.18 -9.38
CA ASP A 92 8.65 -16.63 -9.57
C ASP A 92 7.82 -17.30 -8.46
N VAL A 93 7.95 -16.80 -7.21
CA VAL A 93 7.24 -17.30 -6.02
C VAL A 93 6.63 -16.13 -5.25
N MET A 94 5.39 -16.31 -4.78
CA MET A 94 4.68 -15.31 -3.99
C MET A 94 4.17 -15.92 -2.69
N VAL A 95 4.46 -15.22 -1.59
CA VAL A 95 3.77 -15.38 -0.32
C VAL A 95 2.94 -14.14 -0.08
N SER A 96 1.71 -14.30 0.38
CA SER A 96 0.84 -13.19 0.76
C SER A 96 0.22 -13.46 2.11
N ASP A 97 0.13 -12.45 2.95
CA ASP A 97 -0.83 -12.45 4.05
C ASP A 97 -2.24 -12.60 3.50
N LEU A 98 -3.12 -13.28 4.25
CA LEU A 98 -4.54 -13.36 3.94
C LEU A 98 -5.09 -11.94 3.75
N ALA A 99 -5.79 -11.73 2.64
CA ALA A 99 -6.43 -10.49 2.26
C ALA A 99 -7.76 -10.83 1.57
N PRO A 100 -8.66 -9.87 1.34
CA PRO A 100 -9.85 -10.10 0.53
C PRO A 100 -9.50 -10.75 -0.81
N MET A 101 -10.34 -11.69 -1.29
CA MET A 101 -10.08 -12.50 -2.49
C MET A 101 -9.62 -11.66 -3.70
N ALA A 102 -10.28 -10.52 -3.96
CA ALA A 102 -9.91 -9.63 -5.05
C ALA A 102 -8.47 -9.09 -4.94
N ALA A 103 -7.99 -8.78 -3.72
CA ALA A 103 -6.62 -8.33 -3.48
C ALA A 103 -5.62 -9.47 -3.71
N LEU A 104 -5.92 -10.69 -3.26
CA LEU A 104 -5.06 -11.86 -3.52
C LEU A 104 -4.92 -12.14 -5.01
N ILE A 105 -6.01 -12.06 -5.78
CA ILE A 105 -5.98 -12.24 -7.24
C ILE A 105 -5.16 -11.13 -7.91
N GLN A 106 -5.31 -9.88 -7.48
CA GLN A 106 -4.48 -8.78 -8.00
C GLN A 106 -2.99 -8.98 -7.73
N ARG A 107 -2.63 -9.44 -6.51
CA ARG A 107 -1.25 -9.80 -6.16
C ARG A 107 -0.75 -10.93 -7.06
N ALA A 108 -1.54 -11.99 -7.23
CA ALA A 108 -1.22 -13.12 -8.10
C ALA A 108 -0.96 -12.69 -9.56
N GLY A 109 -1.54 -11.58 -10.04
CA GLY A 109 -1.22 -11.00 -11.35
C GLY A 109 0.20 -10.43 -11.52
N ARG A 110 1.06 -10.57 -10.51
CA ARG A 110 2.51 -10.33 -10.55
C ARG A 110 3.33 -11.63 -10.58
N LEU A 111 2.69 -12.79 -10.40
CA LEU A 111 3.34 -14.08 -10.62
C LEU A 111 3.43 -14.33 -12.12
N TRP A 112 4.64 -14.68 -12.56
CA TRP A 112 4.89 -15.10 -13.95
C TRP A 112 4.28 -14.14 -14.97
N ARG A 113 4.44 -12.84 -14.70
CA ARG A 113 3.76 -11.76 -15.43
C ARG A 113 4.33 -11.58 -16.84
N HIS A 114 5.62 -11.79 -17.00
CA HIS A 114 6.38 -11.54 -18.22
C HIS A 114 6.81 -12.86 -18.88
N MET A 115 5.84 -13.65 -19.35
CA MET A 115 6.10 -14.97 -19.96
C MET A 115 6.75 -14.90 -21.35
N GLN A 116 6.63 -13.77 -22.04
CA GLN A 116 7.29 -13.56 -23.34
C GLN A 116 8.79 -13.34 -23.15
N GLU A 117 9.17 -12.60 -22.11
CA GLU A 117 10.55 -12.26 -21.78
C GLU A 117 11.23 -13.32 -20.91
N ARG A 118 10.44 -13.98 -20.05
CA ARG A 118 10.88 -15.03 -19.11
C ARG A 118 9.94 -16.24 -19.18
N PRO A 119 10.07 -17.08 -20.22
CA PRO A 119 9.26 -18.28 -20.38
C PRO A 119 9.53 -19.30 -19.27
N ALA A 120 8.68 -20.32 -19.15
CA ALA A 120 8.74 -21.32 -18.07
C ALA A 120 10.11 -22.01 -17.95
N GLY A 121 10.78 -22.29 -19.06
CA GLY A 121 12.10 -22.96 -19.07
C GLY A 121 13.22 -22.12 -18.45
N ASP A 122 13.06 -20.79 -18.38
CA ASP A 122 14.06 -19.87 -17.83
C ASP A 122 13.77 -19.53 -16.36
N ARG A 123 12.76 -20.17 -15.76
CA ARG A 123 12.35 -19.94 -14.38
C ARG A 123 12.95 -21.02 -13.46
N PRO A 124 13.36 -20.64 -12.24
CA PRO A 124 13.95 -21.58 -11.29
C PRO A 124 12.92 -22.50 -10.62
N VAL A 125 11.62 -22.22 -10.81
CA VAL A 125 10.51 -23.02 -10.28
C VAL A 125 9.61 -23.47 -11.43
N PRO A 126 8.96 -24.64 -11.32
CA PRO A 126 8.25 -25.25 -12.44
C PRO A 126 6.86 -24.64 -12.71
N ALA A 127 6.28 -23.92 -11.75
CA ALA A 127 4.95 -23.32 -11.87
C ALA A 127 4.81 -22.07 -10.98
N PRO A 128 3.93 -21.12 -11.34
CA PRO A 128 3.57 -20.00 -10.46
C PRO A 128 2.76 -20.52 -9.28
N VAL A 129 3.19 -20.21 -8.06
CA VAL A 129 2.45 -20.56 -6.84
C VAL A 129 2.29 -19.33 -5.94
N LEU A 130 1.05 -19.10 -5.51
CA LEU A 130 0.70 -18.16 -4.44
C LEU A 130 0.49 -18.94 -3.14
N HIS A 131 1.38 -18.76 -2.17
CA HIS A 131 1.19 -19.23 -0.81
C HIS A 131 0.47 -18.16 0.02
N VAL A 132 -0.65 -18.51 0.64
CA VAL A 132 -1.40 -17.58 1.50
C VAL A 132 -1.15 -17.93 2.96
N VAL A 133 -0.57 -16.98 3.71
CA VAL A 133 -0.46 -17.07 5.17
C VAL A 133 -1.85 -16.81 5.75
N SER A 134 -2.51 -17.86 6.19
CA SER A 134 -3.84 -17.83 6.77
C SER A 134 -3.89 -18.78 7.96
N PRO A 135 -4.54 -18.41 9.08
CA PRO A 135 -5.06 -19.40 10.01
C PRO A 135 -6.16 -20.24 9.33
N GLU A 136 -6.43 -21.42 9.87
CA GLU A 136 -7.53 -22.25 9.40
C GLU A 136 -8.89 -21.62 9.76
N PRO A 137 -9.82 -21.47 8.80
CA PRO A 137 -11.14 -20.91 9.04
C PRO A 137 -12.06 -21.98 9.65
N GLY A 138 -12.07 -22.09 10.98
CA GLY A 138 -13.02 -22.96 11.68
C GLY A 138 -14.46 -22.44 11.65
N GLU A 139 -15.44 -23.31 11.96
CA GLU A 139 -16.85 -22.93 12.15
C GLU A 139 -17.05 -22.05 13.40
N ALA A 140 -16.28 -22.31 14.44
CA ALA A 140 -16.20 -21.49 15.64
C ALA A 140 -14.78 -20.92 15.75
N VAL A 141 -14.68 -19.60 15.79
CA VAL A 141 -13.40 -18.89 15.89
C VAL A 141 -13.46 -17.84 16.99
N ALA A 142 -12.31 -17.49 17.56
CA ALA A 142 -12.21 -16.37 18.49
C ALA A 142 -12.37 -15.02 17.77
N PRO A 143 -12.75 -13.92 18.46
CA PRO A 143 -12.86 -12.59 17.84
C PRO A 143 -11.57 -12.09 17.17
N ASP A 144 -10.41 -12.60 17.60
CA ASP A 144 -9.06 -12.29 17.15
C ASP A 144 -8.41 -13.45 16.36
N TRP A 145 -9.22 -14.35 15.78
CA TRP A 145 -8.79 -15.59 15.12
C TRP A 145 -7.57 -15.53 14.18
N ALA A 146 -7.33 -14.39 13.53
CA ALA A 146 -6.21 -14.20 12.61
C ALA A 146 -5.05 -13.36 13.15
N ALA A 147 -5.12 -12.91 14.40
CA ALA A 147 -4.10 -12.04 15.00
C ALA A 147 -2.75 -12.73 15.16
N ALA A 148 -2.73 -14.03 15.49
CA ALA A 148 -1.49 -14.79 15.67
C ALA A 148 -0.65 -14.87 14.38
N GLU A 149 -1.31 -15.08 13.23
CA GLU A 149 -0.63 -15.25 11.94
C GLU A 149 -0.34 -13.92 11.23
N LEU A 150 -1.28 -12.97 11.32
CA LEU A 150 -1.22 -11.70 10.59
C LEU A 150 -0.68 -10.54 11.42
N GLY A 151 -0.54 -10.70 12.73
CA GLY A 151 -0.13 -9.64 13.65
C GLY A 151 -1.03 -8.42 13.51
N GLN A 152 -0.41 -7.24 13.34
CA GLN A 152 -1.16 -5.99 13.12
C GLN A 152 -1.88 -5.94 11.75
N GLY A 153 -1.53 -6.83 10.82
CA GLY A 153 -2.16 -6.95 9.50
C GLY A 153 -3.65 -7.30 9.56
N VAL A 154 -4.12 -7.91 10.66
CA VAL A 154 -5.54 -8.28 10.85
C VAL A 154 -6.48 -7.07 10.90
N HIS A 155 -5.94 -5.87 11.19
CA HIS A 155 -6.73 -4.63 11.30
C HIS A 155 -6.84 -3.86 9.98
N VAL A 156 -6.15 -4.31 8.94
CA VAL A 156 -6.11 -3.62 7.64
C VAL A 156 -7.38 -3.85 6.83
N TYR A 157 -7.96 -5.04 6.93
CA TYR A 157 -9.17 -5.44 6.24
C TYR A 157 -10.27 -5.86 7.23
N PRO A 158 -11.56 -5.78 6.84
CA PRO A 158 -12.65 -6.31 7.66
C PRO A 158 -12.45 -7.80 7.98
N ARG A 159 -12.66 -8.18 9.25
CA ARG A 159 -12.37 -9.55 9.73
C ARG A 159 -13.28 -10.60 9.09
N ASP A 160 -14.53 -10.23 8.82
CA ASP A 160 -15.50 -11.04 8.10
C ASP A 160 -15.05 -11.31 6.67
N ALA A 161 -14.56 -10.29 5.95
CA ALA A 161 -14.03 -10.46 4.60
C ALA A 161 -12.80 -11.38 4.58
N LEU A 162 -11.91 -11.27 5.57
CA LEU A 162 -10.77 -12.18 5.73
C LEU A 162 -11.26 -13.62 5.97
N TRP A 163 -12.20 -13.82 6.90
CA TRP A 163 -12.70 -15.16 7.22
C TRP A 163 -13.42 -15.81 6.04
N ARG A 164 -14.30 -15.06 5.34
CA ARG A 164 -14.96 -15.53 4.11
C ARG A 164 -13.93 -15.94 3.06
N THR A 165 -12.90 -15.11 2.86
CA THR A 165 -11.83 -15.43 1.89
C THR A 165 -11.08 -16.70 2.28
N ALA A 166 -10.64 -16.83 3.53
CA ALA A 166 -9.99 -18.03 4.01
C ALA A 166 -10.88 -19.26 3.81
N ARG A 167 -12.14 -19.20 4.24
CA ARG A 167 -13.07 -20.33 4.11
C ARG A 167 -13.25 -20.79 2.67
N LYS A 168 -13.37 -19.85 1.73
CA LYS A 168 -13.48 -20.20 0.30
C LYS A 168 -12.18 -20.75 -0.27
N LEU A 169 -11.03 -20.24 0.14
CA LEU A 169 -9.72 -20.79 -0.29
C LEU A 169 -9.52 -22.22 0.21
N PHE A 170 -9.83 -22.49 1.48
CA PHE A 170 -9.72 -23.83 2.04
C PHE A 170 -10.72 -24.80 1.38
N ALA A 171 -11.94 -24.35 1.09
CA ALA A 171 -12.93 -25.17 0.40
C ALA A 171 -12.57 -25.45 -1.07
N ALA A 172 -11.98 -24.48 -1.77
CA ALA A 172 -11.55 -24.63 -3.17
C ALA A 172 -10.27 -25.47 -3.30
N GLY A 173 -9.40 -25.45 -2.28
CA GLY A 173 -8.10 -26.14 -2.26
C GLY A 173 -7.02 -25.45 -3.10
N GLU A 174 -7.39 -24.80 -4.20
CA GLU A 174 -6.47 -24.05 -5.05
C GLU A 174 -7.19 -22.94 -5.83
N ILE A 175 -6.42 -21.96 -6.33
CA ILE A 175 -6.91 -20.96 -7.28
C ILE A 175 -6.44 -21.39 -8.67
N ARG A 176 -7.37 -21.78 -9.54
CA ARG A 176 -7.10 -21.95 -10.97
C ARG A 176 -7.33 -20.60 -11.66
N ALA A 177 -6.49 -20.25 -12.61
CA ALA A 177 -6.60 -19.02 -13.37
C ALA A 177 -6.34 -19.34 -14.85
N PRO A 178 -7.11 -18.74 -15.79
CA PRO A 178 -8.11 -17.69 -15.57
C PRO A 178 -9.50 -18.17 -15.11
N GLU A 179 -9.78 -19.47 -15.10
CA GLU A 179 -11.11 -20.03 -14.81
C GLU A 179 -11.48 -19.92 -13.33
N GLY A 180 -12.74 -19.59 -13.00
CA GLY A 180 -13.23 -19.62 -11.61
C GLY A 180 -12.80 -18.44 -10.72
N LEU A 181 -11.99 -17.50 -11.22
CA LEU A 181 -11.61 -16.29 -10.47
C LEU A 181 -12.82 -15.45 -10.07
N ARG A 182 -13.81 -15.32 -10.98
CA ARG A 182 -15.04 -14.58 -10.73
C ARG A 182 -15.84 -15.24 -9.60
N ASP A 183 -16.01 -16.56 -9.65
CA ASP A 183 -16.76 -17.31 -8.65
C ASP A 183 -16.10 -17.19 -7.27
N LEU A 184 -14.76 -17.21 -7.21
CA LEU A 184 -14.03 -16.99 -5.97
C LEU A 184 -14.27 -15.58 -5.39
N ILE A 185 -14.29 -14.55 -6.24
CA ILE A 185 -14.56 -13.17 -5.82
C ILE A 185 -16.00 -13.03 -5.34
N GLU A 186 -16.97 -13.50 -6.12
CA GLU A 186 -18.40 -13.40 -5.79
C GLU A 186 -18.73 -14.21 -4.53
N ALA A 187 -18.18 -15.42 -4.40
CA ALA A 187 -18.38 -16.26 -3.22
C ALA A 187 -17.81 -15.64 -1.95
N ALA A 188 -16.73 -14.86 -2.02
CA ALA A 188 -16.20 -14.13 -0.86
C ALA A 188 -17.14 -13.00 -0.37
N HIS A 189 -18.09 -12.57 -1.22
CA HIS A 189 -19.12 -11.58 -0.88
C HIS A 189 -20.48 -12.20 -0.60
N ALA A 190 -20.63 -13.52 -0.73
CA ALA A 190 -21.88 -14.21 -0.41
C ALA A 190 -22.22 -14.04 1.07
N ASP A 191 -23.51 -13.89 1.39
CA ASP A 191 -24.06 -13.76 2.75
C ASP A 191 -24.04 -15.10 3.52
N ASP A 192 -22.94 -15.82 3.44
CA ASP A 192 -22.75 -17.01 4.23
C ASP A 192 -22.85 -16.67 5.74
N PRO A 193 -23.40 -17.58 6.58
CA PRO A 193 -23.40 -17.41 8.01
C PRO A 193 -21.97 -17.19 8.53
N LEU A 194 -21.79 -16.12 9.32
CA LEU A 194 -20.55 -15.83 10.01
C LEU A 194 -20.55 -16.55 11.37
N PRO A 195 -19.37 -16.92 11.89
CA PRO A 195 -19.25 -17.31 13.28
C PRO A 195 -19.72 -16.17 14.18
N SER A 196 -20.47 -16.49 15.24
CA SER A 196 -21.05 -15.52 16.16
C SER A 196 -20.02 -14.53 16.74
N ALA A 197 -18.79 -15.00 16.98
CA ALA A 197 -17.68 -14.17 17.45
C ALA A 197 -17.27 -13.04 16.49
N LEU A 198 -17.59 -13.17 15.19
CA LEU A 198 -17.27 -12.19 14.16
C LEU A 198 -18.44 -11.25 13.83
N GLU A 199 -19.69 -11.61 14.16
CA GLU A 199 -20.89 -10.83 13.83
C GLU A 199 -20.80 -9.39 14.33
N ALA A 200 -20.40 -9.19 15.58
CA ALA A 200 -20.26 -7.85 16.14
C ALA A 200 -19.17 -7.02 15.43
N ALA A 201 -18.08 -7.66 14.98
CA ALA A 201 -17.03 -6.99 14.21
C ALA A 201 -17.51 -6.64 12.79
N ALA A 202 -18.25 -7.56 12.15
CA ALA A 202 -18.85 -7.35 10.83
C ALA A 202 -19.86 -6.20 10.85
N LEU A 203 -20.75 -6.16 11.86
CA LEU A 203 -21.72 -5.08 12.01
C LEU A 203 -21.05 -3.72 12.19
N ARG A 204 -19.97 -3.65 12.99
CA ARG A 204 -19.17 -2.42 13.13
C ARG A 204 -18.51 -2.01 11.81
N ALA A 205 -17.95 -2.96 11.07
CA ALA A 205 -17.34 -2.69 9.77
C ALA A 205 -18.37 -2.18 8.75
N ALA A 206 -19.55 -2.80 8.69
CA ALA A 206 -20.67 -2.38 7.84
C ALA A 206 -21.16 -0.97 8.23
N GLY A 207 -21.32 -0.69 9.52
CA GLY A 207 -21.69 0.65 10.02
C GLY A 207 -20.66 1.71 9.65
N ALA A 208 -19.36 1.43 9.80
CA ALA A 208 -18.30 2.33 9.38
C ALA A 208 -18.30 2.58 7.87
N ALA A 209 -18.49 1.54 7.06
CA ALA A 209 -18.59 1.65 5.61
C ALA A 209 -19.80 2.50 5.19
N GLN A 210 -20.96 2.33 5.86
CA GLN A 210 -22.15 3.13 5.58
C GLN A 210 -21.97 4.60 5.97
N ALA A 211 -21.30 4.88 7.09
CA ALA A 211 -20.94 6.24 7.49
C ALA A 211 -20.01 6.90 6.45
N GLN A 212 -19.03 6.16 5.94
CA GLN A 212 -18.16 6.64 4.86
C GLN A 212 -18.92 6.90 3.57
N LYS A 213 -19.84 6.04 3.15
CA LYS A 213 -20.70 6.27 1.98
C LYS A 213 -21.56 7.53 2.14
N ALA A 214 -22.15 7.73 3.31
CA ALA A 214 -22.96 8.91 3.61
C ALA A 214 -22.13 10.21 3.56
N HIS A 215 -20.92 10.21 4.12
CA HIS A 215 -20.00 11.35 4.02
C HIS A 215 -19.56 11.57 2.56
N GLY A 216 -19.21 10.50 1.83
CA GLY A 216 -18.87 10.60 0.41
C GLY A 216 -19.96 11.27 -0.41
N ALA A 217 -21.23 10.94 -0.16
CA ALA A 217 -22.38 11.56 -0.83
C ALA A 217 -22.50 13.07 -0.56
N GLN A 218 -22.09 13.56 0.62
CA GLN A 218 -22.07 15.00 0.95
C GLN A 218 -20.97 15.77 0.23
N ASN A 219 -19.91 15.07 -0.22
CA ASN A 219 -18.78 15.67 -0.94
C ASN A 219 -18.97 15.65 -2.47
N VAL A 220 -20.06 15.07 -2.98
CA VAL A 220 -20.36 15.02 -4.42
C VAL A 220 -20.90 16.37 -4.87
N VAL A 221 -20.36 16.89 -5.98
CA VAL A 221 -20.90 18.07 -6.65
C VAL A 221 -22.11 17.65 -7.49
N GLY A 222 -23.28 18.21 -7.19
CA GLY A 222 -24.45 18.12 -8.05
C GLY A 222 -24.23 18.93 -9.33
N TRP A 223 -23.99 18.25 -10.45
CA TRP A 223 -23.72 18.87 -11.75
C TRP A 223 -24.83 19.84 -12.20
N ASP A 224 -26.06 19.56 -11.79
CA ASP A 224 -27.29 20.32 -12.04
C ASP A 224 -27.46 21.55 -11.13
N GLN A 225 -26.74 21.63 -10.00
CA GLN A 225 -26.90 22.68 -8.99
C GLN A 225 -25.90 23.85 -9.16
N GLY A 226 -24.91 23.71 -10.05
CA GLY A 226 -23.88 24.71 -10.34
C GLY A 226 -22.88 24.94 -9.19
N TYR A 227 -21.73 25.56 -9.51
CA TYR A 227 -20.62 25.77 -8.57
C TYR A 227 -20.90 26.73 -7.40
N ARG A 228 -22.08 27.38 -7.36
CA ARG A 228 -22.36 28.48 -6.41
C ARG A 228 -22.94 28.03 -5.07
N LEU A 229 -23.35 26.76 -4.93
CA LEU A 229 -23.95 26.21 -3.71
C LEU A 229 -23.08 25.15 -3.01
N GLY A 230 -22.07 24.60 -3.69
CA GLY A 230 -21.18 23.57 -3.16
C GLY A 230 -19.80 24.11 -2.82
N ALA A 231 -19.44 24.05 -1.54
CA ALA A 231 -18.11 24.32 -1.00
C ALA A 231 -17.64 25.79 -1.11
N GLY A 232 -17.92 26.58 -0.07
CA GLY A 232 -17.22 27.83 0.15
C GLY A 232 -15.74 27.57 0.45
N GLY A 233 -14.87 27.52 -0.57
CA GLY A 233 -13.41 27.65 -0.47
C GLY A 233 -12.69 26.76 0.56
N ALA A 234 -13.34 25.71 1.02
CA ALA A 234 -12.89 24.83 2.09
C ALA A 234 -11.78 23.91 1.59
N GLY A 235 -10.72 23.75 2.38
CA GLY A 235 -9.55 22.97 1.98
C GLY A 235 -9.80 21.45 1.97
N ASP A 236 -8.87 20.68 1.40
CA ASP A 236 -8.90 19.21 1.35
C ASP A 236 -9.10 18.51 2.72
N ALA A 237 -8.86 19.23 3.82
CA ALA A 237 -9.12 18.74 5.19
C ALA A 237 -10.63 18.72 5.54
N GLU A 238 -11.43 19.59 4.92
CA GLU A 238 -12.87 19.71 5.13
C GLU A 238 -13.66 18.91 4.07
N TYR A 239 -13.11 18.77 2.86
CA TYR A 239 -13.67 17.94 1.79
C TYR A 239 -12.67 16.89 1.28
N PRO A 240 -12.37 15.84 2.07
CA PRO A 240 -11.40 14.83 1.66
C PRO A 240 -11.94 14.00 0.49
N THR A 241 -11.15 13.88 -0.57
CA THR A 241 -11.41 12.96 -1.70
C THR A 241 -11.09 11.50 -1.35
N ARG A 242 -10.45 11.24 -0.19
CA ARG A 242 -10.18 9.92 0.37
C ARG A 242 -10.59 9.87 1.83
N LEU A 243 -11.55 9.00 2.13
CA LEU A 243 -11.97 8.72 3.51
C LEU A 243 -11.01 7.72 4.15
N GLY A 244 -10.59 7.97 5.38
CA GLY A 244 -9.62 7.12 6.05
C GLY A 244 -9.21 7.65 7.42
N GLN A 245 -8.24 6.99 8.05
CA GLN A 245 -7.69 7.46 9.30
C GLN A 245 -7.02 8.84 9.11
N PRO A 246 -7.14 9.76 10.08
CA PRO A 246 -6.46 11.04 10.01
C PRO A 246 -4.95 10.83 9.83
N THR A 247 -4.39 11.44 8.79
CA THR A 247 -2.94 11.42 8.53
C THR A 247 -2.35 12.80 8.76
N ARG A 248 -1.06 12.84 9.09
CA ARG A 248 -0.26 14.06 9.14
C ARG A 248 0.99 13.84 8.29
N THR A 249 1.37 14.86 7.54
CA THR A 249 2.62 14.89 6.78
C THR A 249 3.66 15.68 7.57
N LEU A 250 4.84 15.07 7.75
CA LEU A 250 6.01 15.70 8.34
C LEU A 250 7.06 15.91 7.25
N VAL A 251 7.86 16.96 7.38
CA VAL A 251 9.07 17.14 6.58
C VAL A 251 10.26 16.71 7.42
N LEU A 252 10.99 15.70 6.96
CA LEU A 252 12.17 15.19 7.65
C LEU A 252 13.36 16.13 7.49
N MET A 253 14.15 16.23 8.55
CA MET A 253 15.34 17.08 8.64
C MET A 253 16.53 16.25 9.10
N ARG A 254 17.70 16.52 8.52
CA ARG A 254 18.98 15.94 8.93
C ARG A 254 19.49 16.59 10.22
N PRO A 255 20.42 15.96 10.95
CA PRO A 255 20.99 16.54 12.17
C PRO A 255 21.66 17.91 11.97
N ASP A 256 22.13 18.21 10.76
CA ASP A 256 22.73 19.50 10.37
C ASP A 256 21.70 20.60 10.05
N GLY A 257 20.39 20.31 10.14
CA GLY A 257 19.33 21.26 9.85
C GLY A 257 18.91 21.34 8.38
N ALA A 258 19.53 20.57 7.48
CA ALA A 258 19.14 20.50 6.07
C ALA A 258 17.89 19.60 5.88
N PRO A 259 17.12 19.78 4.77
CA PRO A 259 16.09 18.83 4.37
C PRO A 259 16.66 17.40 4.28
N TRP A 260 15.84 16.39 4.54
CA TRP A 260 16.26 14.99 4.42
C TRP A 260 16.85 14.64 3.04
N ALA A 261 16.26 15.16 1.98
CA ALA A 261 16.75 15.03 0.61
C ALA A 261 18.12 15.70 0.36
N GLY A 262 18.59 16.54 1.27
CA GLY A 262 19.82 17.33 1.16
C GLY A 262 19.59 18.69 0.48
N GLY A 263 20.66 19.48 0.38
CA GLY A 263 20.63 20.82 -0.21
C GLY A 263 20.00 21.88 0.70
N GLY A 264 19.58 22.99 0.10
CA GLY A 264 18.89 24.08 0.80
C GLY A 264 17.37 23.89 0.84
N TRP A 265 16.70 24.60 1.76
CA TRP A 265 15.25 24.58 1.91
C TRP A 265 14.51 25.22 0.72
N SER A 266 13.86 24.38 -0.09
CA SER A 266 12.99 24.75 -1.20
C SER A 266 11.67 23.96 -1.14
N VAL A 267 10.70 24.32 -1.99
CA VAL A 267 9.46 23.54 -2.13
C VAL A 267 9.77 22.09 -2.52
N ASP A 268 10.67 21.90 -3.48
CA ASP A 268 11.06 20.58 -3.97
C ASP A 268 11.78 19.75 -2.91
N SER A 269 12.73 20.36 -2.17
CA SER A 269 13.45 19.64 -1.12
C SER A 269 12.53 19.26 0.04
N CYS A 270 11.53 20.09 0.36
CA CYS A 270 10.49 19.77 1.32
C CYS A 270 9.68 18.56 0.86
N GLN A 271 9.10 18.61 -0.35
CA GLN A 271 8.30 17.52 -0.91
C GLN A 271 9.08 16.21 -1.00
N LEU A 272 10.37 16.25 -1.39
CA LEU A 272 11.25 15.08 -1.41
C LEU A 272 11.54 14.52 -0.01
N SER A 273 11.42 15.35 1.02
CA SER A 273 11.66 15.01 2.43
C SER A 273 10.36 14.73 3.20
N GLU A 274 9.19 14.76 2.55
CA GLU A 274 7.91 14.52 3.19
C GLU A 274 7.68 13.03 3.49
N VAL A 275 7.16 12.76 4.68
CA VAL A 275 6.65 11.45 5.08
C VAL A 275 5.25 11.62 5.69
N SER A 276 4.30 10.80 5.23
CA SER A 276 2.93 10.78 5.75
C SER A 276 2.72 9.55 6.63
N ALA A 277 2.12 9.76 7.79
CA ALA A 277 1.76 8.68 8.72
C ALA A 277 0.45 9.00 9.45
N SER A 278 -0.13 8.00 10.12
CA SER A 278 -1.35 8.21 10.91
C SER A 278 -1.08 9.21 12.05
N LYS A 279 -2.04 10.12 12.26
CA LYS A 279 -1.98 11.14 13.32
C LYS A 279 -1.77 10.49 14.69
N ALA A 280 -2.50 9.43 15.00
CA ALA A 280 -2.38 8.71 16.26
C ALA A 280 -0.97 8.15 16.52
N ARG A 281 -0.22 7.78 15.47
CA ARG A 281 1.17 7.36 15.60
C ARG A 281 2.09 8.56 15.84
N LEU A 282 1.92 9.62 15.06
CA LEU A 282 2.76 10.81 15.15
C LEU A 282 2.58 11.57 16.48
N ASP A 283 1.37 11.55 17.04
CA ASP A 283 1.08 12.16 18.34
C ASP A 283 1.74 11.42 19.51
N ARG A 284 2.22 10.18 19.32
CA ARG A 284 2.99 9.43 20.33
C ARG A 284 4.49 9.73 20.27
N LEU A 285 4.96 10.43 19.24
CA LEU A 285 6.37 10.77 19.09
C LEU A 285 6.65 12.11 19.77
N PRO A 286 7.81 12.29 20.42
CA PRO A 286 8.24 13.58 20.95
C PRO A 286 8.67 14.47 19.78
N LEU A 287 7.69 15.02 19.06
CA LEU A 287 7.93 15.93 17.95
C LEU A 287 8.29 17.32 18.48
N PRO A 288 9.30 17.99 17.91
CA PRO A 288 9.67 19.34 18.33
C PRO A 288 8.52 20.33 18.11
N ALA A 289 8.39 21.32 18.99
CA ALA A 289 7.30 22.31 19.02
C ALA A 289 7.25 23.31 17.83
N ALA A 290 8.09 23.12 16.79
CA ALA A 290 8.29 23.92 15.57
C ALA A 290 9.26 25.13 15.71
N PRO A 291 9.86 25.64 14.61
CA PRO A 291 9.16 26.18 13.43
C PRO A 291 9.55 25.53 12.09
N ARG A 292 8.64 25.66 11.10
CA ARG A 292 8.95 25.46 9.68
C ARG A 292 10.19 26.30 9.32
N PRO A 293 11.29 25.71 8.82
CA PRO A 293 12.20 26.49 7.99
C PRO A 293 11.35 27.01 6.82
N ARG A 294 11.12 28.32 6.77
CA ARG A 294 10.39 28.91 5.65
C ARG A 294 11.22 28.59 4.40
N PRO A 295 10.66 27.90 3.39
CA PRO A 295 11.36 27.79 2.12
C PRO A 295 11.66 29.21 1.65
N ALA A 296 12.90 29.45 1.24
CA ALA A 296 13.43 30.79 0.93
C ALA A 296 12.76 31.48 -0.28
N ARG A 297 11.57 31.03 -0.71
CA ARG A 297 10.84 31.52 -1.89
C ARG A 297 9.39 31.94 -1.64
N LEU A 298 8.87 31.87 -0.41
CA LEU A 298 7.54 32.43 -0.09
C LEU A 298 7.57 33.89 0.40
N ALA A 299 8.73 34.42 0.81
CA ALA A 299 8.83 35.81 1.24
C ALA A 299 8.77 36.81 0.07
N ASP A 300 9.23 36.43 -1.13
CA ASP A 300 9.32 37.36 -2.26
C ASP A 300 8.03 37.51 -3.06
N ARG A 301 7.07 36.58 -2.93
CA ARG A 301 5.78 36.70 -3.63
C ARG A 301 4.85 37.72 -2.96
N ASP A 302 4.92 37.85 -1.64
CA ASP A 302 4.14 38.85 -0.90
C ASP A 302 4.71 40.26 -1.03
N ALA A 303 6.02 40.40 -1.34
CA ALA A 303 6.63 41.68 -1.66
C ALA A 303 6.31 42.14 -3.09
N GLN A 304 6.30 41.24 -4.08
CA GLN A 304 5.93 41.58 -5.46
C GLN A 304 4.44 41.88 -5.67
N LEU A 305 3.55 41.34 -4.83
CA LEU A 305 2.11 41.63 -4.90
C LEU A 305 1.71 42.97 -4.26
N ARG A 306 2.62 43.62 -3.52
CA ARG A 306 2.35 44.91 -2.87
C ARG A 306 2.86 46.13 -3.64
N ASP A 307 3.71 45.93 -4.65
CA ASP A 307 4.34 47.05 -5.40
C ASP A 307 4.16 47.01 -6.94
N GLY A 308 3.38 46.05 -7.45
CA GLY A 308 3.09 45.91 -8.88
C GLY A 308 1.79 46.58 -9.32
N GLY A 309 1.76 47.90 -9.38
CA GLY A 309 0.64 48.65 -9.93
C GLY A 309 0.30 48.26 -11.38
N ARG A 310 -1.00 48.17 -11.67
CA ARG A 310 -1.67 48.35 -12.97
C ARG A 310 -1.00 47.69 -14.21
N GLY A 311 -1.54 46.57 -14.66
CA GLY A 311 -1.27 46.06 -16.01
C GLY A 311 -1.95 44.74 -16.35
N TRP A 312 -3.27 44.72 -16.51
CA TRP A 312 -3.95 43.59 -17.15
C TRP A 312 -3.63 43.62 -18.65
N ARG A 313 -2.89 42.63 -19.15
CA ARG A 313 -2.79 42.33 -20.59
C ARG A 313 -3.48 40.99 -20.86
N ASN A 314 -4.55 41.04 -21.64
CA ASN A 314 -5.24 39.88 -22.20
C ASN A 314 -4.25 39.04 -23.02
N LEU A 315 -4.07 37.77 -22.65
CA LEU A 315 -3.47 36.76 -23.50
C LEU A 315 -4.60 35.93 -24.12
N SER A 316 -4.85 36.19 -25.40
CA SER A 316 -5.71 35.39 -26.27
C SER A 316 -5.06 34.02 -26.53
N TRP A 317 -5.80 32.94 -26.32
CA TRP A 317 -5.41 31.59 -26.73
C TRP A 317 -5.69 31.39 -28.23
N PRO A 318 -4.77 30.81 -29.02
CA PRO A 318 -5.07 30.38 -30.37
C PRO A 318 -5.98 29.15 -30.31
N ARG A 319 -7.06 29.18 -31.08
CA ARG A 319 -8.00 28.07 -31.26
C ARG A 319 -7.27 26.88 -31.90
N LEU A 320 -7.45 25.70 -31.33
CA LEU A 320 -7.42 24.42 -32.05
C LEU A 320 -8.84 24.10 -32.49
#